data_AF-A0A260UNR1-F1
#
_entry.id   AF-A0A260UNR1-F1
#
_cell.length_a   1.000
_cell.length_b   1.000
_cell.length_c   1.000
_cell.angle_alpha   90.00
_cell.angle_beta   90.00
_cell.angle_gamma   90.00
#
_symmetry.space_group_name_H-M   'P 1'
#
loop_
_entity.id
_entity.type
_entity.pdbx_description
1 polymer ?
#
loop_
_entity_poly.entity_id
_entity_poly.type
_entity_poly.pdbx_seq_one_letter_code
_entity_poly.pdbx_strand_id
1 'polypeptide(L)'
;MVPLLIPVLTAAIAAIAVLSAAGVARNATRYAARLGALQKAHDANYAALESFRQAFIESTNLVQRYTFHVPFQDRLRTRGSTREQFDQNAPWYEPALLSVQKLRALSHTVLLSDTTNALYKNADDVFRNVLSAERQTTATDPWLAAMADQPDPLTRCIEALGADQRALLEAYPVDVPRRRKNDQQRISPG
;
A
#
# COMPACT_ATOMS: atom_id res chain seq x y z
N MET A 1 14.40 69.27 -28.32
CA MET A 1 15.02 67.93 -28.26
C MET A 1 14.35 67.09 -27.18
N VAL A 2 13.13 66.58 -27.42
CA VAL A 2 12.49 65.55 -26.57
C VAL A 2 11.57 64.66 -27.44
N PRO A 3 12.09 63.71 -28.25
CA PRO A 3 11.22 62.62 -28.72
C PRO A 3 11.80 61.21 -28.49
N LEU A 4 13.04 61.08 -28.01
CA LEU A 4 13.73 59.79 -27.88
C LEU A 4 13.58 59.10 -26.52
N LEU A 5 13.11 59.82 -25.49
CA LEU A 5 13.03 59.32 -24.11
C LEU A 5 11.80 58.43 -23.84
N ILE A 6 10.69 58.70 -24.54
CA ILE A 6 9.44 57.95 -24.42
C ILE A 6 9.55 56.50 -24.92
N PRO A 7 10.10 56.21 -26.13
CA PRO A 7 10.16 54.83 -26.64
C PRO A 7 11.14 53.92 -25.88
N VAL A 8 12.22 54.47 -25.32
CA VAL A 8 13.18 53.70 -24.51
C VAL A 8 12.56 53.29 -23.17
N LEU A 9 11.75 54.17 -22.55
CA LEU A 9 11.08 53.88 -21.28
C LEU A 9 10.01 52.79 -21.44
N THR A 10 9.21 52.82 -22.51
CA THR A 10 8.21 51.77 -22.81
C THR A 10 8.86 50.43 -23.13
N ALA A 11 9.99 50.42 -23.84
CA ALA A 11 10.74 49.18 -24.12
C ALA A 11 11.29 48.53 -22.84
N ALA A 12 11.80 49.32 -21.89
CA ALA A 12 12.30 48.82 -20.62
C ALA A 12 11.20 48.20 -19.75
N ILE A 13 10.02 48.85 -19.67
CA ILE A 13 8.86 48.33 -18.93
C ILE A 13 8.36 47.03 -19.57
N ALA A 14 8.28 46.97 -20.90
CA ALA A 14 7.89 45.76 -21.62
C ALA A 14 8.87 44.61 -21.37
N ALA A 15 10.19 44.87 -21.38
CA ALA A 15 11.20 43.85 -21.10
C ALA A 15 11.11 43.30 -19.66
N ILE A 16 10.90 44.17 -18.66
CA ILE A 16 10.71 43.75 -17.26
C ILE A 16 9.42 42.94 -17.11
N ALA A 17 8.32 43.35 -17.73
CA ALA A 17 7.06 42.61 -17.72
C ALA A 17 7.20 41.22 -18.36
N VAL A 18 7.90 41.10 -19.49
CA VAL A 18 8.16 39.82 -20.17
C VAL A 18 9.05 38.91 -19.31
N LEU A 19 10.12 39.44 -18.70
CA LEU A 19 11.00 38.66 -17.82
C LEU A 19 10.27 38.19 -16.55
N SER A 20 9.42 39.05 -15.98
CA SER A 20 8.58 38.73 -14.82
C SER A 20 7.55 37.65 -15.18
N ALA A 21 6.85 37.80 -16.31
CA ALA A 21 5.90 36.82 -16.82
C ALA A 21 6.57 35.48 -17.14
N ALA A 22 7.77 35.50 -17.75
CA ALA A 22 8.54 34.29 -18.04
C ALA A 22 9.02 33.59 -16.76
N GLY A 23 9.42 34.35 -15.73
CA GLY A 23 9.79 33.81 -14.42
C GLY A 23 8.61 33.18 -13.69
N VAL A 24 7.45 33.84 -13.69
CA VAL A 24 6.20 33.30 -13.12
C VAL A 24 5.75 32.06 -13.90
N ALA A 25 5.80 32.08 -15.24
CA ALA A 25 5.46 30.92 -16.07
C ALA A 25 6.40 29.73 -15.84
N ARG A 26 7.71 29.95 -15.71
CA ARG A 26 8.69 28.89 -15.39
C ARG A 26 8.48 28.29 -14.00
N ASN A 27 8.13 29.11 -13.02
CA ASN A 27 7.84 28.63 -11.67
C ASN A 27 6.48 27.90 -11.61
N ALA A 28 5.47 28.40 -12.32
CA ALA A 28 4.16 27.76 -12.45
C ALA A 28 4.24 26.41 -13.16
N THR A 29 5.02 26.31 -14.25
CA THR A 29 5.24 25.03 -14.96
C THR A 29 5.99 24.02 -14.12
N ARG A 30 7.04 24.44 -13.38
CA ARG A 30 7.73 23.57 -12.42
C ARG A 30 6.83 23.14 -11.28
N TYR A 31 5.96 24.03 -10.79
CA TYR A 31 4.98 23.73 -9.76
C TYR A 31 3.98 22.69 -10.25
N ALA A 32 3.35 22.94 -11.39
CA ALA A 32 2.39 22.03 -12.01
C ALA A 32 3.01 20.66 -12.31
N ALA A 33 4.24 20.62 -12.82
CA ALA A 33 4.96 19.36 -13.05
C ALA A 33 5.23 18.60 -11.75
N ARG A 34 5.63 19.28 -10.68
CA ARG A 34 5.86 18.67 -9.36
C ARG A 34 4.57 18.17 -8.74
N LEU A 35 3.51 18.97 -8.78
CA LEU A 35 2.19 18.58 -8.27
C LEU A 35 1.67 17.36 -9.03
N GLY A 36 1.75 17.37 -10.36
CA GLY A 36 1.36 16.23 -11.18
C GLY A 36 2.20 14.96 -10.92
N ALA A 37 3.49 15.10 -10.63
CA ALA A 37 4.32 13.96 -10.22
C ALA A 37 3.92 13.41 -8.84
N LEU A 38 3.62 14.29 -7.88
CA LEU A 38 3.13 13.89 -6.55
C LEU A 38 1.79 13.19 -6.64
N GLN A 39 0.85 13.73 -7.41
CA GLN A 39 -0.47 13.13 -7.65
C GLN A 39 -0.33 11.76 -8.32
N LYS A 40 0.50 11.61 -9.35
CA LYS A 40 0.75 10.30 -9.99
C LYS A 40 1.36 9.27 -9.03
N ALA A 41 2.33 9.67 -8.21
CA ALA A 41 2.90 8.78 -7.20
C ALA A 41 1.85 8.38 -6.16
N HIS A 42 0.99 9.32 -5.76
CA HIS A 42 -0.12 9.07 -4.86
C HIS A 42 -1.14 8.09 -5.45
N ASP A 43 -1.55 8.29 -6.70
CA ASP A 43 -2.48 7.40 -7.43
C ASP A 43 -1.90 5.98 -7.55
N ALA A 44 -0.59 5.86 -7.81
CA ALA A 44 0.10 4.57 -7.85
C ALA A 44 0.11 3.87 -6.48
N ASN A 45 0.37 4.60 -5.40
CA ASN A 45 0.31 4.05 -4.04
C ASN A 45 -1.11 3.59 -3.68
N TYR A 46 -2.12 4.39 -4.04
CA TYR A 46 -3.52 4.03 -3.82
C TYR A 46 -3.91 2.76 -4.60
N ALA A 47 -3.53 2.66 -5.88
CA ALA A 47 -3.79 1.50 -6.70
C ALA A 47 -3.08 0.23 -6.17
N ALA A 48 -1.85 0.36 -5.68
CA ALA A 48 -1.12 -0.73 -5.04
C ALA A 48 -1.80 -1.20 -3.75
N LEU A 49 -2.24 -0.27 -2.89
CA LEU A 49 -2.97 -0.60 -1.67
C LEU A 49 -4.31 -1.26 -1.95
N GLU A 50 -5.07 -0.75 -2.93
CA GLU A 50 -6.35 -1.37 -3.31
C GLU A 50 -6.15 -2.78 -3.87
N SER A 51 -5.12 -2.98 -4.71
CA SER A 51 -4.79 -4.32 -5.23
C SER A 51 -4.39 -5.29 -4.12
N PHE A 52 -3.61 -4.80 -3.14
CA PHE A 52 -3.23 -5.59 -1.97
C PHE A 52 -4.45 -5.94 -1.10
N ARG A 53 -5.35 -4.98 -0.85
CA ARG A 53 -6.59 -5.17 -0.09
C ARG A 53 -7.50 -6.20 -0.76
N GLN A 54 -7.68 -6.13 -2.07
CA GLN A 54 -8.46 -7.12 -2.83
C GLN A 54 -7.84 -8.51 -2.73
N ALA A 55 -6.52 -8.62 -2.92
CA ALA A 55 -5.81 -9.89 -2.76
C ALA A 55 -5.90 -10.45 -1.33
N PHE A 56 -5.95 -9.59 -0.30
CA PHE A 56 -6.11 -10.00 1.09
C PHE A 56 -7.49 -10.61 1.33
N ILE A 57 -8.55 -9.96 0.83
CA ILE A 57 -9.94 -10.45 0.92
C ILE A 57 -10.11 -11.76 0.13
N GLU A 58 -9.54 -11.83 -1.08
CA GLU A 58 -9.56 -13.04 -1.90
C GLU A 58 -8.86 -14.21 -1.20
N SER A 59 -7.68 -13.99 -0.65
CA SER A 59 -6.92 -15.01 0.10
C SER A 59 -7.69 -15.46 1.33
N THR A 60 -8.31 -14.53 2.07
CA THR A 60 -9.17 -14.83 3.22
C THR A 60 -10.31 -15.76 2.81
N ASN A 61 -11.01 -15.44 1.72
CA ASN A 61 -12.12 -16.23 1.22
C ASN A 61 -11.68 -17.64 0.80
N LEU A 62 -10.58 -17.76 0.06
CA LEU A 62 -10.10 -19.04 -0.44
C LEU A 62 -9.58 -19.93 0.69
N VAL A 63 -8.86 -19.36 1.66
CA VAL A 63 -8.45 -20.10 2.87
C VAL A 63 -9.68 -20.52 3.68
N GLN A 64 -10.67 -19.65 3.85
CA GLN A 64 -11.91 -20.00 4.53
C GLN A 64 -12.64 -21.16 3.82
N ARG A 65 -12.76 -21.09 2.48
CA ARG A 65 -13.33 -22.17 1.68
C ARG A 65 -12.59 -23.49 1.87
N TYR A 66 -11.26 -23.46 1.85
CA TYR A 66 -10.44 -24.63 2.14
C TYR A 66 -10.76 -25.20 3.52
N THR A 67 -10.81 -24.35 4.55
CA THR A 67 -11.05 -24.79 5.94
C THR A 67 -12.42 -25.42 6.15
N PHE A 68 -13.44 -24.97 5.41
CA PHE A 68 -14.81 -25.51 5.49
C PHE A 68 -15.04 -26.76 4.66
N HIS A 69 -14.33 -26.93 3.55
CA HIS A 69 -14.47 -28.13 2.71
C HIS A 69 -13.54 -29.26 3.12
N VAL A 70 -12.40 -28.94 3.73
CA VAL A 70 -11.41 -29.93 4.18
C VAL A 70 -11.31 -29.87 5.71
N PRO A 71 -11.92 -30.85 6.40
CA PRO A 71 -11.84 -30.97 7.85
C PRO A 71 -10.40 -30.95 8.34
N PHE A 72 -10.18 -30.42 9.54
CA PHE A 72 -8.84 -30.22 10.08
C PHE A 72 -7.96 -31.47 10.05
N GLN A 73 -8.53 -32.64 10.36
CA GLN A 73 -7.81 -33.91 10.33
C GLN A 73 -7.35 -34.37 8.93
N ASP A 74 -8.04 -33.90 7.88
CA ASP A 74 -7.82 -34.33 6.50
C ASP A 74 -6.97 -33.31 5.71
N ARG A 75 -6.60 -32.18 6.31
CA ARG A 75 -5.77 -31.15 5.66
C ARG A 75 -4.38 -31.67 5.34
N LEU A 76 -3.82 -31.18 4.23
CA LEU A 76 -2.57 -31.69 3.67
C LEU A 76 -1.39 -31.42 4.59
N ARG A 77 -0.60 -32.45 4.83
CA ARG A 77 0.61 -32.44 5.65
C ARG A 77 1.86 -32.60 4.82
N THR A 78 2.83 -31.70 5.05
CA THR A 78 4.15 -31.75 4.39
C THR A 78 4.82 -33.12 4.57
N ARG A 79 4.56 -33.78 5.69
CA ARG A 79 4.94 -35.17 5.94
C ARG A 79 3.70 -35.99 6.25
N GLY A 80 3.57 -37.14 5.57
CA GLY A 80 2.54 -38.14 5.86
C GLY A 80 1.26 -38.03 5.04
N SER A 81 1.06 -36.99 4.22
CA SER A 81 -0.03 -37.01 3.25
C SER A 81 0.29 -37.93 2.07
N THR A 82 -0.67 -38.78 1.71
CA THR A 82 -0.55 -39.64 0.52
C THR A 82 -0.83 -38.85 -0.74
N ARG A 83 -0.49 -39.44 -1.90
CA ARG A 83 -0.79 -38.83 -3.19
C ARG A 83 -2.30 -38.70 -3.41
N GLU A 84 -3.06 -39.70 -3.01
CA GLU A 84 -4.52 -39.70 -3.11
C GLU A 84 -5.15 -38.58 -2.28
N GLN A 85 -4.66 -38.35 -1.06
CA GLN A 85 -5.12 -37.22 -0.23
C GLN A 85 -4.81 -35.88 -0.88
N PHE A 86 -3.63 -35.76 -1.50
CA PHE A 86 -3.27 -34.57 -2.28
C PHE A 86 -4.26 -34.34 -3.42
N ASP A 87 -4.49 -35.35 -4.26
CA ASP A 87 -5.37 -35.22 -5.42
C ASP A 87 -6.84 -34.93 -5.01
N GLN A 88 -7.29 -35.46 -3.86
CA GLN A 88 -8.62 -35.16 -3.30
C GLN A 88 -8.75 -33.73 -2.79
N ASN A 89 -7.72 -33.20 -2.12
CA ASN A 89 -7.77 -31.88 -1.48
C ASN A 89 -7.25 -30.73 -2.36
N ALA A 90 -6.49 -31.04 -3.41
CA ALA A 90 -5.89 -30.07 -4.33
C ALA A 90 -6.88 -29.01 -4.85
N PRO A 91 -8.13 -29.36 -5.26
CA PRO A 91 -9.09 -28.36 -5.73
C PRO A 91 -9.41 -27.25 -4.72
N TRP A 92 -9.24 -27.52 -3.43
CA TRP A 92 -9.48 -26.56 -2.35
C TRP A 92 -8.20 -25.92 -1.84
N TYR A 93 -7.12 -26.71 -1.76
CA TYR A 93 -5.83 -26.28 -1.22
C TYR A 93 -5.05 -25.38 -2.19
N GLU A 94 -4.96 -25.75 -3.48
CA GLU A 94 -4.14 -25.02 -4.45
C GLU A 94 -4.59 -23.57 -4.63
N PRO A 95 -5.89 -23.25 -4.80
CA PRO A 95 -6.33 -21.86 -4.90
C PRO A 95 -6.01 -21.04 -3.64
N ALA A 96 -6.16 -21.64 -2.45
CA ALA A 96 -5.85 -20.99 -1.18
C ALA A 96 -4.35 -20.73 -1.05
N LEU A 97 -3.50 -21.69 -1.42
CA LEU A 97 -2.05 -21.53 -1.39
C LEU A 97 -1.59 -20.44 -2.36
N LEU A 98 -2.04 -20.50 -3.62
CA LEU A 98 -1.62 -19.57 -4.66
C LEU A 98 -2.07 -18.13 -4.37
N SER A 99 -3.28 -17.95 -3.85
CA SER A 99 -3.76 -16.61 -3.45
C SER A 99 -2.92 -16.01 -2.32
N VAL A 100 -2.60 -16.79 -1.28
CA VAL A 100 -1.71 -16.34 -0.20
C VAL A 100 -0.29 -16.04 -0.71
N GLN A 101 0.24 -16.84 -1.63
CA GLN A 101 1.54 -16.56 -2.26
C GLN A 101 1.52 -15.24 -3.05
N LYS A 102 0.47 -15.00 -3.83
CA LYS A 102 0.26 -13.73 -4.54
C LYS A 102 0.14 -12.55 -3.57
N LEU A 103 -0.61 -12.70 -2.49
CA LEU A 103 -0.74 -11.69 -1.44
C LEU A 103 0.63 -11.35 -0.82
N ARG A 104 1.44 -12.36 -0.49
CA ARG A 104 2.80 -12.16 0.05
C ARG A 104 3.70 -11.43 -0.94
N ALA A 105 3.64 -11.79 -2.22
CA ALA A 105 4.39 -11.09 -3.26
C ALA A 105 4.00 -9.60 -3.33
N LEU A 106 2.70 -9.29 -3.26
CA LEU A 106 2.22 -7.91 -3.23
C LEU A 106 2.64 -7.15 -1.98
N SER A 107 2.74 -7.83 -0.82
CA SER A 107 3.14 -7.19 0.44
C SER A 107 4.52 -6.50 0.37
N HIS A 108 5.41 -6.97 -0.51
CA HIS A 108 6.73 -6.36 -0.75
C HIS A 108 6.70 -5.09 -1.58
N THR A 109 5.56 -4.77 -2.21
CA THR A 109 5.41 -3.65 -3.15
C THR A 109 4.52 -2.52 -2.63
N VAL A 110 3.75 -2.79 -1.57
CA VAL A 110 2.83 -1.82 -0.96
C VAL A 110 3.47 -1.12 0.23
N LEU A 111 3.19 0.18 0.38
CA LEU A 111 3.59 0.97 1.52
C LEU A 111 2.47 0.95 2.56
N LEU A 112 2.59 0.08 3.56
CA LEU A 112 1.66 0.00 4.68
C LEU A 112 2.12 0.90 5.82
N SER A 113 1.18 1.40 6.64
CA SER A 113 1.54 1.95 7.93
C SER A 113 2.14 0.87 8.85
N ASP A 114 2.94 1.27 9.84
CA ASP A 114 3.55 0.31 10.78
C ASP A 114 2.49 -0.55 11.49
N THR A 115 1.36 0.07 11.84
CA THR A 115 0.21 -0.61 12.45
C THR A 115 -0.39 -1.65 11.51
N THR A 116 -0.70 -1.26 10.27
CA THR A 116 -1.28 -2.19 9.27
C THR A 116 -0.31 -3.31 8.93
N ASN A 117 0.99 -3.03 8.85
CA ASN A 117 2.02 -4.05 8.62
C ASN A 117 2.07 -5.07 9.77
N ALA A 118 1.97 -4.63 11.03
CA ALA A 118 1.91 -5.52 12.17
C ALA A 118 0.64 -6.40 12.17
N LEU A 119 -0.51 -5.80 11.85
CA LEU A 119 -1.78 -6.53 11.72
C LEU A 119 -1.77 -7.52 10.56
N TYR A 120 -1.19 -7.14 9.42
CA TYR A 120 -0.99 -8.03 8.28
C TYR A 120 -0.13 -9.24 8.66
N LYS A 121 0.97 -9.04 9.39
CA LYS A 121 1.81 -10.16 9.87
C LYS A 121 1.03 -11.13 10.76
N ASN A 122 0.18 -10.62 11.64
CA ASN A 122 -0.70 -11.46 12.46
C ASN A 122 -1.69 -12.26 11.60
N ALA A 123 -2.26 -11.64 10.56
CA ALA A 123 -3.14 -12.32 9.62
C ALA A 123 -2.40 -13.36 8.75
N ASP A 124 -1.22 -13.03 8.24
CA ASP A 124 -0.39 -13.95 7.45
C ASP A 124 0.06 -15.16 8.28
N ASP A 125 0.28 -14.97 9.58
CA ASP A 125 0.54 -16.05 10.52
C ASP A 125 -0.65 -17.03 10.62
N VAL A 126 -1.89 -16.53 10.56
CA VAL A 126 -3.09 -17.39 10.48
C VAL A 126 -3.08 -18.19 9.18
N PHE A 127 -2.90 -17.54 8.03
CA PHE A 127 -2.82 -18.23 6.73
C PHE A 127 -1.72 -19.28 6.70
N ARG A 128 -0.54 -18.93 7.23
CA ARG A 128 0.58 -19.86 7.34
C ARG A 128 0.24 -21.04 8.24
N ASN A 129 -0.39 -20.83 9.40
CA ASN A 129 -0.72 -21.94 10.30
C ASN A 129 -1.82 -22.86 9.74
N VAL A 130 -2.75 -22.31 8.95
CA VAL A 130 -3.80 -23.10 8.29
C VAL A 130 -3.24 -23.91 7.12
N LEU A 131 -2.37 -23.31 6.31
CA LEU A 131 -1.81 -23.93 5.12
C LEU A 131 -0.54 -24.76 5.39
N SER A 132 0.18 -24.50 6.48
CA SER A 132 1.36 -25.28 6.89
C SER A 132 0.99 -26.26 8.00
N ALA A 133 0.93 -27.52 7.62
CA ALA A 133 0.58 -28.59 8.54
C ALA A 133 1.70 -29.06 9.48
N GLU A 134 2.95 -28.64 9.26
CA GLU A 134 4.07 -29.00 10.16
C GLU A 134 3.98 -28.35 11.55
N ARG A 135 3.19 -27.28 11.72
CA ARG A 135 2.94 -26.66 13.04
C ARG A 135 1.77 -27.28 13.80
N GLN A 136 1.09 -28.28 13.25
CA GLN A 136 -0.13 -28.88 13.80
C GLN A 136 0.17 -29.92 14.90
N THR A 137 0.95 -29.53 15.91
CA THR A 137 0.98 -30.23 17.21
C THR A 137 -0.14 -29.75 18.14
N THR A 138 -0.88 -28.72 17.72
CA THR A 138 -2.00 -28.16 18.48
C THR A 138 -3.26 -29.00 18.34
N ALA A 139 -3.93 -29.27 19.46
CA ALA A 139 -5.18 -30.03 19.51
C ALA A 139 -6.37 -29.33 18.82
N THR A 140 -6.22 -28.07 18.42
CA THR A 140 -7.30 -27.21 17.93
C THR A 140 -7.01 -26.72 16.51
N ASP A 141 -8.06 -26.60 15.70
CA ASP A 141 -8.00 -26.05 14.33
C ASP A 141 -7.47 -24.60 14.38
N PRO A 142 -6.35 -24.29 13.70
CA PRO A 142 -5.77 -22.94 13.65
C PRO A 142 -6.74 -21.87 13.15
N TRP A 143 -7.64 -22.21 12.23
CA TRP A 143 -8.64 -21.27 11.72
C TRP A 143 -9.62 -20.91 12.83
N LEU A 144 -10.22 -21.91 13.48
CA LEU A 144 -11.17 -21.68 14.56
C LEU A 144 -10.53 -20.96 15.76
N ALA A 145 -9.29 -21.32 16.11
CA ALA A 145 -8.54 -20.66 17.17
C ALA A 145 -8.32 -19.17 16.86
N ALA A 146 -7.97 -18.83 15.62
CA ALA A 146 -7.78 -17.45 15.20
C ALA A 146 -9.09 -16.64 15.19
N MET A 147 -10.22 -17.28 14.89
CA MET A 147 -11.55 -16.64 14.82
C MET A 147 -12.25 -16.55 16.19
N ALA A 148 -11.67 -17.14 17.25
CA ALA A 148 -12.29 -17.18 18.57
C ALA A 148 -12.33 -15.81 19.25
N ASP A 149 -11.30 -14.98 19.05
CA ASP A 149 -11.22 -13.63 19.61
C ASP A 149 -11.85 -12.63 18.65
N GLN A 150 -12.76 -11.77 19.15
CA GLN A 150 -13.39 -10.71 18.37
C GLN A 150 -12.83 -9.33 18.77
N PRO A 151 -12.45 -8.47 17.81
CA PRO A 151 -12.37 -8.74 16.38
C PRO A 151 -11.19 -9.67 16.04
N ASP A 152 -11.44 -10.62 15.13
CA ASP A 152 -10.43 -11.59 14.72
C ASP A 152 -9.27 -10.91 13.95
N PRO A 153 -8.10 -11.56 13.83
CA PRO A 153 -6.94 -10.96 13.16
C PRO A 153 -7.19 -10.53 11.71
N LEU A 154 -8.08 -11.22 10.98
CA LEU A 154 -8.38 -10.90 9.59
C LEU A 154 -9.28 -9.67 9.51
N THR A 155 -10.33 -9.61 10.34
CA THR A 155 -11.20 -8.43 10.47
C THR A 155 -10.39 -7.18 10.86
N ARG A 156 -9.52 -7.28 11.86
CA ARG A 156 -8.63 -6.16 12.26
C ARG A 156 -7.74 -5.69 11.11
N CYS A 157 -7.21 -6.61 10.31
CA CYS A 157 -6.38 -6.27 9.15
C CYS A 157 -7.20 -5.58 8.05
N ILE A 158 -8.44 -6.03 7.78
CA ILE A 158 -9.33 -5.41 6.79
C ILE A 158 -9.68 -3.97 7.20
N GLU A 159 -10.01 -3.76 8.48
CA GLU A 159 -10.29 -2.43 9.02
C GLU A 159 -9.08 -1.50 8.90
N ALA A 160 -7.87 -1.99 9.24
CA ALA A 160 -6.64 -1.22 9.13
C ALA A 160 -6.29 -0.86 7.68
N LEU A 161 -6.49 -1.78 6.73
CA LEU A 161 -6.32 -1.51 5.30
C LEU A 161 -7.30 -0.43 4.81
N GLY A 162 -8.54 -0.47 5.28
CA GLY A 162 -9.53 0.57 5.00
C GLY A 162 -9.13 1.94 5.58
N ALA A 163 -8.54 1.95 6.78
CA ALA A 163 -8.04 3.16 7.41
C ALA A 163 -6.85 3.77 6.64
N ASP A 164 -5.88 2.95 6.23
CA ASP A 164 -4.75 3.41 5.39
C ASP A 164 -5.24 3.96 4.05
N GLN A 165 -6.23 3.31 3.42
CA GLN A 165 -6.82 3.77 2.16
C GLN A 165 -7.54 5.11 2.31
N ARG A 166 -8.30 5.27 3.39
CA ARG A 166 -8.93 6.55 3.73
C ARG A 166 -7.89 7.63 3.99
N ALA A 167 -6.84 7.33 4.74
CA ALA A 167 -5.76 8.27 5.04
C ALA A 167 -5.04 8.74 3.77
N LEU A 168 -4.82 7.85 2.80
CA LEU A 168 -4.31 8.24 1.48
C LEU A 168 -5.27 9.20 0.77
N LEU A 169 -6.57 8.88 0.70
CA LEU A 169 -7.55 9.78 0.05
C LEU A 169 -7.61 11.17 0.72
N GLU A 170 -7.54 11.21 2.05
CA GLU A 170 -7.52 12.46 2.81
C GLU A 170 -6.22 13.26 2.59
N ALA A 171 -5.10 12.58 2.33
CA ALA A 171 -3.79 13.17 2.08
C ALA A 171 -3.53 13.51 0.60
N TYR A 172 -4.56 13.55 -0.24
CA TYR A 172 -4.39 13.79 -1.68
C TYR A 172 -3.64 15.10 -1.96
N PRO A 173 -2.56 15.09 -2.78
CA PRO A 173 -1.77 16.29 -3.03
C PRO A 173 -2.57 17.36 -3.78
N VAL A 174 -2.91 18.45 -3.09
CA VAL A 174 -3.50 19.66 -3.67
C VAL A 174 -2.47 20.76 -3.91
N ASP A 175 -1.31 20.69 -3.23
CA ASP A 175 -0.23 21.66 -3.33
C ASP A 175 1.17 21.02 -3.27
N VAL A 176 2.20 21.71 -3.77
CA VAL A 176 3.60 21.26 -3.66
C VAL A 176 4.19 21.72 -2.32
N PRO A 177 4.72 20.81 -1.47
CA PRO A 177 5.32 21.18 -0.19
C PRO A 177 6.43 22.23 -0.35
N ARG A 178 6.31 23.36 0.38
CA ARG A 178 7.36 24.39 0.41
C ARG A 178 8.51 23.89 1.27
N ARG A 179 9.69 23.69 0.68
CA ARG A 179 10.93 23.38 1.40
C ARG A 179 11.20 24.47 2.44
N ARG A 180 11.04 24.17 3.74
CA ARG A 180 11.41 25.11 4.82
C ARG A 180 12.92 25.31 4.80
N LYS A 181 13.36 26.57 4.81
CA LYS A 181 14.76 27.01 4.65
C LYS A 181 15.55 27.03 5.98
N ASN A 182 15.16 26.27 7.01
CA ASN A 182 15.63 26.51 8.38
C ASN A 182 16.74 25.58 8.91
N ASP A 183 17.28 24.64 8.11
CA ASP A 183 18.32 23.72 8.62
C ASP A 183 19.78 24.19 8.38
N GLN A 184 20.00 25.38 7.80
CA GLN A 184 21.35 25.91 7.56
C GLN A 184 21.89 26.87 8.64
N GLN A 185 21.12 27.19 9.69
CA GLN A 185 21.56 28.13 10.75
C GLN A 185 21.91 27.46 12.10
N ARG A 186 21.87 26.14 12.22
CA ARG A 186 22.20 25.44 13.49
C ARG A 186 23.61 24.84 13.58
N ILE A 187 24.49 25.10 12.60
CA ILE A 187 25.89 24.68 12.67
C ILE A 187 26.78 25.90 12.45
N SER A 188 26.96 26.68 13.49
CA SER A 188 28.12 27.56 13.66
C SER A 188 28.55 27.43 15.12
N PRO A 189 29.63 26.68 15.42
CA PRO A 189 30.25 26.74 16.72
C PRO A 189 31.04 28.07 16.78
N GLY A 190 30.59 28.97 17.65
CA GLY A 190 31.44 30.00 18.23
C GLY A 190 31.97 29.51 19.56
#